data_AF-A0AAJ4YE25-F1
#
_entry.id   AF-A0AAJ4YE25-F1
#
_cell.length_a   1.000
_cell.length_b   1.000
_cell.length_c   1.000
_cell.angle_alpha   90.00
_cell.angle_beta   90.00
_cell.angle_gamma   90.00
#
_symmetry.space_group_name_H-M   'P 1'
#
loop_
_entity.id
_entity.type
_entity.pdbx_description
1 polymer ?
#
loop_
_entity_poly.entity_id
_entity_poly.type
_entity_poly.pdbx_seq_one_letter_code
_entity_poly.pdbx_strand_id
1 'polypeptide(L)'
;MALERLRDDVKIANPIDPEDAALTALVKLRNRLTHFGATDTAVAVEARAIPVLDLLLTFIDEELLPNDDSDAAAEAEELMETIRPLVGRIRGLVDHRLGPLGEKLGPASGHTLRCLSCGHFAALVIGNADDRPVVCLLCGKAYDDLAGAVDACGVGSFYEAITQGGEPPAYECAECSTAQACVVPVQTADEPDRRALMCLWGAHPVEGVCGYCQRAADFALSEAAMCGDCADVQFAKF
;
A
#
# COMPACT_ATOMS: atom_id res chain seq x y z
N MET A 1 1.60 33.82 2.30
CA MET A 1 3.03 33.59 1.95
C MET A 1 3.42 32.13 1.79
N ALA A 2 3.28 31.24 2.79
CA ALA A 2 3.59 29.80 2.61
C ALA A 2 2.54 29.05 1.76
N LEU A 3 1.24 29.26 2.05
CA LEU A 3 0.12 28.69 1.29
C LEU A 3 0.05 29.18 -0.16
N GLU A 4 0.45 30.44 -0.42
CA GLU A 4 0.51 30.99 -1.78
C GLU A 4 1.62 30.33 -2.59
N ARG A 5 2.80 30.07 -2.00
CA ARG A 5 3.89 29.34 -2.67
C ARG A 5 3.51 27.90 -2.97
N LEU A 6 2.84 27.21 -2.04
CA LEU A 6 2.34 25.85 -2.25
C LEU A 6 1.32 25.78 -3.40
N ARG A 7 0.44 26.77 -3.52
CA ARG A 7 -0.54 26.82 -4.62
C ARG A 7 0.12 27.16 -5.96
N ASP A 8 1.04 28.13 -5.97
CA ASP A 8 1.57 28.70 -7.21
C ASP A 8 2.76 27.89 -7.77
N ASP A 9 3.55 27.21 -6.92
CA ASP A 9 4.70 26.39 -7.33
C ASP A 9 4.40 24.88 -7.39
N VAL A 10 3.55 24.34 -6.48
CA VAL A 10 3.31 22.88 -6.31
C VAL A 10 1.93 22.43 -6.85
N LYS A 11 1.13 23.33 -7.43
CA LYS A 11 -0.17 23.02 -8.09
C LYS A 11 -1.15 22.19 -7.23
N ILE A 12 -1.16 22.44 -5.92
CA ILE A 12 -2.06 21.77 -4.98
C ILE A 12 -3.54 22.03 -5.34
N ALA A 13 -4.34 20.96 -5.42
CA ALA A 13 -5.75 21.04 -5.74
C ALA A 13 -6.59 21.41 -4.51
N ASN A 14 -6.27 20.81 -3.35
CA ASN A 14 -6.97 21.05 -2.09
C ASN A 14 -5.99 21.55 -1.01
N PRO A 15 -5.72 22.87 -0.95
CA PRO A 15 -4.86 23.41 0.10
C PRO A 15 -5.53 23.26 1.47
N ILE A 16 -4.72 23.02 2.51
CA ILE A 16 -5.21 22.99 3.90
C ILE A 16 -5.86 24.33 4.24
N ASP A 17 -7.10 24.27 4.73
CA ASP A 17 -7.80 25.45 5.23
C ASP A 17 -7.08 25.99 6.49
N PRO A 18 -6.58 27.24 6.48
CA PRO A 18 -5.97 27.84 7.67
C PRO A 18 -6.94 27.98 8.85
N GLU A 19 -8.26 27.94 8.61
CA GLU A 19 -9.30 27.95 9.64
C GLU A 19 -9.78 26.55 10.03
N ASP A 20 -9.10 25.49 9.57
CA ASP A 20 -9.43 24.11 9.90
C ASP A 20 -9.60 23.94 11.43
N ALA A 21 -10.72 23.32 11.79
CA ALA A 21 -11.15 23.23 13.18
C ALA A 21 -10.18 22.38 14.03
N ALA A 22 -9.59 21.33 13.45
CA ALA A 22 -8.63 20.47 14.13
C ALA A 22 -7.31 21.21 14.35
N LEU A 23 -6.79 21.92 13.33
CA LEU A 23 -5.60 22.76 13.47
C LEU A 23 -5.80 23.86 14.53
N THR A 24 -6.93 24.55 14.48
CA THR A 24 -7.28 25.58 15.46
C THR A 24 -7.37 25.01 16.88
N ALA A 25 -7.95 23.82 17.04
CA ALA A 25 -8.05 23.15 18.33
C ALA A 25 -6.66 22.75 18.87
N LEU A 26 -5.76 22.28 18.01
CA LEU A 26 -4.39 21.91 18.40
C LEU A 26 -3.55 23.13 18.78
N VAL A 27 -3.65 24.24 18.05
CA VAL A 27 -2.97 25.50 18.41
C VAL A 27 -3.44 26.00 19.77
N LYS A 28 -4.76 25.97 20.02
CA LYS A 28 -5.32 26.34 21.33
C LYS A 28 -4.79 25.43 22.44
N LEU A 29 -4.71 24.12 22.21
CA LEU A 29 -4.15 23.16 23.16
C LEU A 29 -2.67 23.45 23.45
N ARG A 30 -1.83 23.60 22.42
CA ARG A 30 -0.41 23.94 22.55
C ARG A 30 -0.24 25.22 23.37
N ASN A 31 -0.97 26.28 23.02
CA ASN A 31 -0.90 27.55 23.73
C ASN A 31 -1.29 27.38 25.21
N ARG A 32 -2.31 26.58 25.52
CA ARG A 32 -2.65 26.28 26.92
C ARG A 32 -1.52 25.54 27.64
N LEU A 33 -0.93 24.53 27.02
CA LEU A 33 0.20 23.78 27.60
C LEU A 33 1.39 24.69 27.89
N THR A 34 1.74 25.57 26.95
CA THR A 34 2.86 26.52 27.09
C THR A 34 2.62 27.56 28.18
N HIS A 35 1.38 28.05 28.33
CA HIS A 35 1.07 29.16 29.24
C HIS A 35 0.59 28.74 30.64
N PHE A 36 -0.11 27.61 30.75
CA PHE A 36 -0.78 27.18 31.99
C PHE A 36 -0.33 25.80 32.48
N GLY A 37 0.57 25.13 31.76
CA GLY A 37 1.01 23.77 32.06
C GLY A 37 0.01 22.68 31.63
N ALA A 38 0.45 21.42 31.69
CA ALA A 38 -0.36 20.26 31.29
C ALA A 38 -1.39 19.90 32.36
N THR A 39 -2.64 20.33 32.15
CA THR A 39 -3.81 19.93 32.96
C THR A 39 -4.73 18.95 32.22
N ASP A 40 -4.61 18.87 30.89
CA ASP A 40 -5.31 17.92 30.05
C ASP A 40 -4.73 16.49 30.24
N THR A 41 -5.58 15.47 30.18
CA THR A 41 -5.14 14.06 30.23
C THR A 41 -4.48 13.65 28.91
N ALA A 42 -3.62 12.61 28.94
CA ALA A 42 -3.00 12.08 27.73
C ALA A 42 -4.05 11.72 26.65
N VAL A 43 -5.17 11.12 27.05
CA VAL A 43 -6.29 10.78 26.15
C VAL A 43 -6.91 12.03 25.50
N ALA A 44 -7.07 13.12 26.26
CA ALA A 44 -7.62 14.37 25.74
C ALA A 44 -6.65 15.11 24.80
N VAL A 45 -5.34 14.89 24.96
CA VAL A 45 -4.31 15.36 24.02
C VAL A 45 -4.35 14.51 22.74
N GLU A 46 -4.37 13.20 22.87
CA GLU A 46 -4.41 12.25 21.76
C GLU A 46 -5.64 12.46 20.86
N ALA A 47 -6.84 12.57 21.46
CA ALA A 47 -8.09 12.80 20.71
C ALA A 47 -8.09 14.12 19.90
N ARG A 48 -7.26 15.10 20.28
CA ARG A 48 -7.10 16.37 19.55
C ARG A 48 -5.98 16.33 18.52
N ALA A 49 -4.95 15.51 18.75
CA ALA A 49 -3.81 15.37 17.86
C ALA A 49 -4.12 14.46 16.67
N ILE A 50 -4.92 13.40 16.86
CA ILE A 50 -5.23 12.42 15.80
C ILE A 50 -5.81 13.06 14.53
N PRO A 51 -6.86 13.91 14.59
CA PRO A 51 -7.41 14.50 13.37
C PRO A 51 -6.43 15.42 12.63
N VAL A 52 -5.51 16.06 13.36
CA VAL A 52 -4.46 16.88 12.75
C VAL A 52 -3.40 16.00 12.07
N LEU A 53 -2.99 14.91 12.71
CA LEU A 53 -2.05 13.97 12.10
C LEU A 53 -2.65 13.35 10.83
N ASP A 54 -3.93 12.97 10.88
CA ASP A 54 -4.65 12.45 9.71
C ASP A 54 -4.71 13.47 8.57
N LEU A 55 -5.08 14.72 8.87
CA LEU A 55 -5.08 15.82 7.90
C LEU A 55 -3.70 16.01 7.26
N LEU A 56 -2.63 16.07 8.07
CA LEU A 56 -1.28 16.29 7.59
C LEU A 56 -0.77 15.13 6.73
N LEU A 57 -1.00 13.88 7.15
CA LEU A 57 -0.59 12.71 6.37
C LEU A 57 -1.33 12.65 5.04
N THR A 58 -2.65 12.84 5.06
CA THR A 58 -3.48 12.89 3.85
C THR A 58 -3.01 13.98 2.90
N PHE A 59 -2.75 15.18 3.40
CA PHE A 59 -2.23 16.28 2.59
C PHE A 59 -0.85 15.98 1.99
N ILE A 60 0.05 15.35 2.76
CA ILE A 60 1.38 14.99 2.26
C ILE A 60 1.26 13.95 1.13
N ASP A 61 0.49 12.88 1.35
CA ASP A 61 0.40 11.75 0.43
C ASP A 61 -0.47 12.05 -0.81
N GLU A 62 -1.48 12.90 -0.71
CA GLU A 62 -2.43 13.16 -1.81
C GLU A 62 -2.15 14.48 -2.57
N GLU A 63 -1.58 15.48 -1.90
CA GLU A 63 -1.49 16.84 -2.46
C GLU A 63 -0.05 17.33 -2.60
N LEU A 64 0.84 17.01 -1.65
CA LEU A 64 2.20 17.54 -1.67
C LEU A 64 3.14 16.68 -2.53
N LEU A 65 3.38 15.43 -2.14
CA LEU A 65 4.36 14.58 -2.80
C LEU A 65 4.01 14.23 -4.25
N PRO A 66 2.74 13.91 -4.60
CA PRO A 66 2.41 13.56 -5.98
C PRO A 66 2.55 14.71 -6.97
N ASN A 67 2.63 15.97 -6.50
CA ASN A 67 2.64 17.16 -7.35
C ASN A 67 3.99 17.91 -7.33
N ASP A 68 5.03 17.36 -6.70
CA ASP A 68 6.35 17.97 -6.57
C ASP A 68 7.45 16.99 -7.01
N ASP A 69 8.10 17.28 -8.15
CA ASP A 69 9.20 16.48 -8.70
C ASP A 69 10.60 16.99 -8.25
N SER A 70 10.67 17.88 -7.25
CA SER A 70 11.93 18.46 -6.79
C SER A 70 12.75 17.52 -5.91
N ASP A 71 14.06 17.79 -5.77
CA ASP A 71 14.93 17.08 -4.83
C ASP A 71 14.40 17.15 -3.39
N ALA A 72 13.71 18.24 -3.03
CA ALA A 72 13.09 18.38 -1.70
C ALA A 72 11.92 17.41 -1.50
N ALA A 73 11.16 17.09 -2.55
CA ALA A 73 10.11 16.09 -2.49
C ALA A 73 10.69 14.67 -2.36
N ALA A 74 11.79 14.37 -3.03
CA ALA A 74 12.52 13.12 -2.86
C ALA A 74 13.01 12.94 -1.40
N GLU A 75 13.63 13.98 -0.82
CA GLU A 75 14.02 13.98 0.60
C GLU A 75 12.81 13.81 1.55
N ALA A 76 11.68 14.41 1.20
CA ALA A 76 10.45 14.28 1.98
C ALA A 76 9.84 12.86 1.89
N GLU A 77 9.88 12.21 0.73
CA GLU A 77 9.45 10.81 0.57
C GLU A 77 10.38 9.86 1.35
N GLU A 78 11.70 10.09 1.34
CA GLU A 78 12.65 9.36 2.20
C GLU A 78 12.32 9.54 3.69
N LEU A 79 11.97 10.76 4.10
CA LEU A 79 11.53 11.01 5.47
C LEU A 79 10.21 10.27 5.77
N MET A 80 9.27 10.24 4.83
CA MET A 80 8.00 9.52 4.98
C MET A 80 8.21 8.02 5.15
N GLU A 81 9.23 7.42 4.55
CA GLU A 81 9.62 6.01 4.81
C GLU A 81 9.96 5.76 6.30
N THR A 82 10.46 6.77 7.01
CA THR A 82 10.71 6.66 8.46
C THR A 82 9.46 6.92 9.31
N ILE A 83 8.51 7.71 8.79
CA ILE A 83 7.27 8.11 9.49
C ILE A 83 6.21 7.01 9.40
N ARG A 84 6.02 6.38 8.24
CA ARG A 84 4.97 5.37 8.00
C ARG A 84 5.00 4.19 8.99
N PRO A 85 6.16 3.66 9.42
CA PRO A 85 6.22 2.67 10.50
C PRO A 85 5.73 3.18 11.85
N LEU A 86 5.91 4.48 12.14
CA LEU A 86 5.43 5.11 13.37
C LEU A 86 3.90 5.29 13.32
N VAL A 87 3.35 5.66 12.17
CA VAL A 87 1.89 5.73 11.94
C VAL A 87 1.23 4.41 12.33
N GLY A 88 1.80 3.28 11.90
CA GLY A 88 1.30 1.94 12.24
C GLY A 88 1.33 1.59 13.74
N ARG A 89 2.03 2.36 14.58
CA ARG A 89 2.14 2.13 16.03
C ARG A 89 1.20 3.03 16.86
N ILE A 90 0.69 4.11 16.28
CA ILE A 90 -0.22 5.04 16.97
C ILE A 90 -1.64 4.46 16.90
N ARG A 91 -2.02 3.66 17.90
CA ARG A 91 -3.31 2.94 17.92
C ARG A 91 -4.50 3.83 17.62
N GLY A 92 -4.62 4.98 18.27
CA GLY A 92 -5.75 5.88 18.04
C GLY A 92 -5.82 6.42 16.61
N LEU A 93 -4.68 6.63 15.93
CA LEU A 93 -4.64 7.03 14.53
C LEU A 93 -4.97 5.85 13.59
N VAL A 94 -4.47 4.66 13.90
CA VAL A 94 -4.80 3.43 13.17
C VAL A 94 -6.30 3.17 13.23
N ASP A 95 -6.90 3.21 14.42
CA ASP A 95 -8.34 3.01 14.61
C ASP A 95 -9.14 4.10 13.88
N HIS A 96 -8.68 5.35 13.93
CA HIS A 96 -9.31 6.47 13.24
C HIS A 96 -9.33 6.30 11.72
N ARG A 97 -8.21 5.86 11.12
CA ARG A 97 -8.10 5.68 9.67
C ARG A 97 -8.70 4.35 9.17
N LEU A 98 -8.50 3.24 9.88
CA LEU A 98 -9.02 1.92 9.46
C LEU A 98 -10.52 1.75 9.72
N GLY A 99 -11.05 2.37 10.78
CA GLY A 99 -12.46 2.23 11.15
C GLY A 99 -13.43 2.48 9.99
N PRO A 100 -13.32 3.63 9.29
CA PRO A 100 -14.14 3.93 8.11
C PRO A 100 -13.85 3.04 6.89
N LEU A 101 -12.66 2.43 6.81
CA LEU A 101 -12.25 1.60 5.68
C LEU A 101 -12.75 0.16 5.77
N GLY A 102 -13.20 -0.30 6.95
CA GLY A 102 -13.63 -1.69 7.14
C GLY A 102 -14.69 -2.17 6.15
N GLU A 103 -15.65 -1.31 5.80
CA GLU A 103 -16.69 -1.63 4.80
C GLU A 103 -16.15 -1.77 3.38
N LYS A 104 -15.07 -1.07 3.04
CA LYS A 104 -14.42 -1.11 1.72
C LYS A 104 -13.40 -2.26 1.63
N LEU A 105 -12.62 -2.46 2.67
CA LEU A 105 -11.56 -3.47 2.73
C LEU A 105 -12.13 -4.87 2.97
N GLY A 106 -13.24 -5.00 3.69
CA GLY A 106 -13.87 -6.29 3.97
C GLY A 106 -14.17 -7.11 2.71
N PRO A 107 -14.88 -6.56 1.70
CA PRO A 107 -15.11 -7.25 0.44
C PRO A 107 -13.86 -7.46 -0.42
N ALA A 108 -12.81 -6.65 -0.21
CA ALA A 108 -11.55 -6.68 -0.96
C ALA A 108 -10.42 -7.39 -0.20
N SER A 109 -10.74 -8.16 0.84
CA SER A 109 -9.78 -8.76 1.77
C SER A 109 -8.79 -9.70 1.07
N GLY A 110 -9.26 -10.45 0.08
CA GLY A 110 -8.41 -11.31 -0.78
C GLY A 110 -7.37 -10.54 -1.60
N HIS A 111 -7.56 -9.24 -1.83
CA HIS A 111 -6.63 -8.35 -2.56
C HIS A 111 -6.03 -7.26 -1.67
N THR A 112 -6.27 -7.35 -0.36
CA THR A 112 -5.72 -6.41 0.63
C THR A 112 -4.51 -7.04 1.26
N LEU A 113 -3.34 -6.52 0.93
CA LEU A 113 -2.05 -6.99 1.40
C LEU A 113 -1.68 -6.35 2.74
N ARG A 114 -0.78 -7.02 3.45
CA ARG A 114 -0.06 -6.40 4.55
C ARG A 114 0.90 -5.33 4.00
N CYS A 115 0.70 -4.08 4.40
CA CYS A 115 1.61 -3.00 4.03
C CYS A 115 2.97 -3.19 4.69
N LEU A 116 4.05 -3.12 3.91
CA LEU A 116 5.41 -3.28 4.41
C LEU A 116 5.91 -2.07 5.21
N SER A 117 5.37 -0.87 4.95
CA SER A 117 5.76 0.35 5.66
C SER A 117 5.08 0.47 7.03
N CYS A 118 3.76 0.29 7.13
CA CYS A 118 3.03 0.47 8.38
C CYS A 118 2.67 -0.84 9.11
N GLY A 119 2.78 -1.99 8.44
CA GLY A 119 2.59 -3.32 9.01
C GLY A 119 1.14 -3.82 9.11
N HIS A 120 0.15 -3.03 8.69
CA HIS A 120 -1.28 -3.36 8.75
C HIS A 120 -1.83 -3.84 7.39
N PHE A 121 -2.92 -4.60 7.42
CA PHE A 121 -3.67 -5.03 6.23
C PHE A 121 -4.50 -3.88 5.68
N ALA A 122 -3.86 -3.05 4.86
CA ALA A 122 -4.46 -1.87 4.25
C ALA A 122 -3.86 -1.52 2.88
N ALA A 123 -2.92 -2.33 2.37
CA ALA A 123 -2.32 -2.16 1.05
C ALA A 123 -3.20 -2.85 0.00
N LEU A 124 -4.04 -2.08 -0.68
CA LEU A 124 -4.95 -2.59 -1.68
C LEU A 124 -4.21 -2.77 -3.02
N VAL A 125 -4.36 -3.93 -3.65
CA VAL A 125 -3.95 -4.13 -5.04
C VAL A 125 -5.04 -3.57 -5.95
N ILE A 126 -4.67 -2.59 -6.77
CA ILE A 126 -5.58 -1.87 -7.67
C ILE A 126 -5.42 -2.36 -9.12
N GLY A 127 -4.28 -2.95 -9.47
CA GLY A 127 -4.01 -3.49 -10.80
C GLY A 127 -3.87 -2.40 -11.88
N ASN A 128 -3.98 -2.80 -13.15
CA ASN A 128 -3.87 -1.96 -14.36
C ASN A 128 -4.94 -0.83 -14.50
N ALA A 129 -5.58 -0.43 -13.39
CA ALA A 129 -6.42 0.75 -13.37
C ALA A 129 -5.60 2.05 -13.21
N ASP A 130 -4.40 1.97 -12.63
CA ASP A 130 -3.49 3.11 -12.38
C ASP A 130 -2.02 2.70 -12.56
N ASP A 131 -1.12 3.68 -12.72
CA ASP A 131 0.34 3.47 -12.74
C ASP A 131 0.86 2.87 -11.42
N ARG A 132 0.08 2.99 -10.33
CA ARG A 132 0.42 2.55 -8.98
C ARG A 132 -0.37 1.30 -8.59
N PRO A 133 0.15 0.09 -8.80
CA PRO A 133 -0.64 -1.14 -8.70
C PRO A 133 -0.99 -1.51 -7.25
N VAL A 134 -0.32 -0.92 -6.26
CA VAL A 134 -0.55 -1.18 -4.83
C VAL A 134 -0.49 0.13 -4.04
N VAL A 135 -1.53 0.40 -3.25
CA VAL A 135 -1.63 1.61 -2.42
C VAL A 135 -2.12 1.27 -1.01
N CYS A 136 -1.42 1.76 0.01
CA CYS A 136 -1.81 1.61 1.41
C CYS A 136 -2.77 2.71 1.84
N LEU A 137 -4.03 2.35 2.06
CA LEU A 137 -5.07 3.28 2.49
C LEU A 137 -4.89 3.77 3.95
N LEU A 138 -3.98 3.17 4.72
CA LEU A 138 -3.68 3.59 6.09
C LEU A 138 -2.52 4.58 6.19
N CYS A 139 -1.45 4.40 5.42
CA CYS A 139 -0.22 5.22 5.56
C CYS A 139 0.19 5.93 4.27
N GLY A 140 -0.67 5.86 3.24
CA GLY A 140 -0.48 6.51 1.95
C GLY A 140 0.63 5.95 1.08
N LYS A 141 1.42 4.96 1.55
CA LYS A 141 2.46 4.35 0.71
C LYS A 141 1.86 3.83 -0.59
N ALA A 142 2.33 4.37 -1.69
CA ALA A 142 2.08 3.84 -3.02
C ALA A 142 3.39 3.31 -3.61
N TYR A 143 3.27 2.30 -4.46
CA TYR A 143 4.38 1.83 -5.27
C TYR A 143 4.22 2.41 -6.66
N ASP A 144 5.24 3.15 -7.12
CA ASP A 144 5.14 4.01 -8.30
C ASP A 144 4.92 3.26 -9.59
N ASP A 145 5.38 2.01 -9.66
CA ASP A 145 5.16 1.12 -10.80
C ASP A 145 5.08 -0.36 -10.37
N LEU A 146 4.79 -1.23 -11.35
CA LEU A 146 4.73 -2.67 -11.15
C LEU A 146 6.07 -3.26 -10.72
N ALA A 147 7.20 -2.77 -11.24
CA ALA A 147 8.51 -3.31 -10.91
C ALA A 147 8.85 -3.05 -9.44
N GLY A 148 8.60 -1.83 -8.93
CA GLY A 148 8.78 -1.45 -7.54
C GLY A 148 7.82 -2.18 -6.60
N ALA A 149 6.58 -2.41 -7.03
CA ALA A 149 5.62 -3.20 -6.24
C ALA A 149 6.05 -4.68 -6.14
N VAL A 150 6.48 -5.27 -7.26
CA VAL A 150 7.00 -6.65 -7.31
C VAL A 150 8.29 -6.77 -6.51
N ASP A 151 9.21 -5.81 -6.62
CA ASP A 151 10.44 -5.79 -5.83
C ASP A 151 10.10 -5.72 -4.34
N ALA A 152 9.31 -4.74 -3.90
CA ALA A 152 8.98 -4.61 -2.49
C ALA A 152 8.24 -5.83 -1.91
N CYS A 153 7.18 -6.29 -2.59
CA CYS A 153 6.39 -7.43 -2.13
C CYS A 153 7.17 -8.75 -2.26
N GLY A 154 8.06 -8.85 -3.26
CA GLY A 154 8.88 -10.03 -3.55
C GLY A 154 10.19 -10.10 -2.77
N VAL A 155 10.77 -8.99 -2.29
CA VAL A 155 12.08 -8.92 -1.60
C VAL A 155 12.09 -9.69 -0.28
N GLY A 156 10.95 -9.77 0.42
CA GLY A 156 10.80 -10.68 1.56
C GLY A 156 11.05 -12.16 1.21
N SER A 157 11.01 -12.50 -0.08
CA SER A 157 11.27 -13.83 -0.64
C SER A 157 12.54 -13.89 -1.52
N PHE A 158 13.08 -12.78 -2.01
CA PHE A 158 14.26 -12.76 -2.88
C PHE A 158 15.56 -13.11 -2.13
N TYR A 159 15.75 -12.56 -0.93
CA TYR A 159 16.93 -12.89 -0.10
C TYR A 159 16.91 -14.35 0.38
N GLU A 160 15.73 -14.87 0.75
CA GLU A 160 15.53 -16.27 1.14
C GLU A 160 15.70 -17.23 -0.06
N ALA A 161 15.14 -16.89 -1.22
CA ALA A 161 15.26 -17.70 -2.44
C ALA A 161 16.72 -17.81 -2.90
N ILE A 162 17.47 -16.70 -2.94
CA ILE A 162 18.89 -16.73 -3.35
C ILE A 162 19.76 -17.50 -2.36
N THR A 163 19.53 -17.34 -1.05
CA THR A 163 20.34 -18.02 -0.04
C THR A 163 20.06 -19.52 0.06
N GLN A 164 18.88 -19.96 -0.39
CA GLN A 164 18.46 -21.38 -0.36
C GLN A 164 18.41 -22.05 -1.74
N GLY A 165 18.80 -21.36 -2.82
CA GLY A 165 18.78 -21.90 -4.19
C GLY A 165 17.37 -22.09 -4.77
N GLY A 166 16.39 -21.31 -4.30
CA GLY A 166 15.01 -21.31 -4.77
C GLY A 166 14.77 -20.45 -6.03
N GLU A 167 13.59 -20.63 -6.63
CA GLU A 167 13.14 -19.88 -7.81
C GLU A 167 12.82 -18.41 -7.49
N PRO A 168 12.88 -17.51 -8.50
CA PRO A 168 12.53 -16.11 -8.31
C PRO A 168 11.12 -15.97 -7.74
N PRO A 169 10.88 -15.04 -6.82
CA PRO A 169 9.59 -14.88 -6.18
C PRO A 169 8.54 -14.21 -7.08
N ALA A 170 8.87 -13.95 -8.33
CA ALA A 170 8.02 -13.25 -9.28
C ALA A 170 7.82 -14.11 -10.53
N TYR A 171 6.57 -14.32 -10.91
CA TYR A 171 6.18 -15.13 -12.06
C TYR A 171 5.37 -14.30 -13.06
N GLU A 172 5.47 -14.64 -14.33
CA GLU A 172 4.52 -14.14 -15.33
C GLU A 172 3.12 -14.70 -15.05
N CYS A 173 2.10 -13.85 -15.19
CA CYS A 173 0.70 -14.25 -15.10
C CYS A 173 0.24 -14.84 -16.44
N ALA A 174 -0.32 -16.06 -16.42
CA ALA A 174 -0.83 -16.70 -17.64
C ALA A 174 -2.04 -15.97 -18.23
N GLU A 175 -2.86 -15.34 -17.40
CA GLU A 175 -4.12 -14.69 -17.79
C GLU A 175 -3.93 -13.25 -18.28
N CYS A 176 -2.97 -12.55 -17.69
CA CYS A 176 -2.80 -11.11 -17.85
C CYS A 176 -2.10 -10.72 -19.16
N SER A 177 -1.57 -11.72 -19.89
CA SER A 177 -0.83 -11.56 -21.15
C SER A 177 0.30 -10.52 -21.12
N THR A 178 0.76 -10.15 -19.93
CA THR A 178 1.92 -9.28 -19.75
C THR A 178 3.19 -10.11 -19.92
N ALA A 179 4.18 -9.55 -20.62
CA ALA A 179 5.52 -10.14 -20.72
C ALA A 179 6.39 -9.85 -19.48
N GLN A 180 5.78 -9.32 -18.41
CA GLN A 180 6.46 -8.97 -17.16
C GLN A 180 6.04 -9.92 -16.03
N ALA A 181 6.99 -10.26 -15.17
CA ALA A 181 6.69 -10.97 -13.93
C ALA A 181 5.90 -10.05 -13.00
N CYS A 182 4.69 -10.46 -12.65
CA CYS A 182 3.73 -9.64 -11.91
C CYS A 182 3.01 -10.41 -10.79
N VAL A 183 3.27 -11.71 -10.67
CA VAL A 183 2.70 -12.57 -9.63
C VAL A 183 3.73 -12.81 -8.55
N VAL A 184 3.41 -12.48 -7.30
CA VAL A 184 4.30 -12.64 -6.14
C VAL A 184 3.59 -13.33 -4.97
N PRO A 185 4.30 -14.06 -4.10
CA PRO A 185 3.72 -14.63 -2.89
C PRO A 185 3.54 -13.55 -1.81
N VAL A 186 2.31 -13.34 -1.35
CA VAL A 186 1.95 -12.27 -0.41
C VAL A 186 1.01 -12.76 0.68
N GLN A 187 0.99 -12.05 1.82
CA GLN A 187 -0.04 -12.24 2.85
C GLN A 187 -1.22 -11.31 2.53
N THR A 188 -2.42 -11.85 2.48
CA THR A 188 -3.66 -11.10 2.28
C THR A 188 -4.44 -11.00 3.60
N ALA A 189 -5.41 -10.10 3.67
CA ALA A 189 -6.25 -9.96 4.86
C ALA A 189 -7.12 -11.21 5.11
N ASP A 190 -7.49 -11.94 4.04
CA ASP A 190 -8.19 -13.23 4.14
C ASP A 190 -7.28 -14.36 4.62
N GLU A 191 -6.01 -14.35 4.22
CA GLU A 191 -5.03 -15.37 4.57
C GLU A 191 -3.81 -14.76 5.30
N PRO A 192 -3.97 -14.24 6.53
CA PRO A 192 -2.91 -13.51 7.21
C PRO A 192 -1.73 -14.40 7.63
N ASP A 193 -1.97 -15.70 7.83
CA ASP A 193 -0.96 -16.66 8.29
C ASP A 193 -0.33 -17.50 7.16
N ARG A 194 -0.75 -17.27 5.91
CA ARG A 194 -0.26 -17.99 4.72
C ARG A 194 0.14 -17.02 3.62
N ARG A 195 0.91 -17.50 2.66
CA ARG A 195 1.21 -16.75 1.44
C ARG A 195 0.37 -17.32 0.30
N ALA A 196 -0.39 -16.45 -0.36
CA ALA A 196 -1.06 -16.73 -1.62
C ALA A 196 -0.29 -16.09 -2.76
N LEU A 197 -0.35 -16.67 -3.96
CA LEU A 197 0.18 -16.01 -5.15
C LEU A 197 -0.83 -14.94 -5.60
N MET A 198 -0.37 -13.71 -5.72
CA MET A 198 -1.19 -12.57 -6.12
C MET A 198 -0.60 -11.93 -7.36
N CYS A 199 -1.42 -11.78 -8.39
CA CYS A 199 -1.09 -10.96 -9.55
C CYS A 199 -1.30 -9.49 -9.24
N LEU A 200 -0.21 -8.72 -9.12
CA LEU A 200 -0.26 -7.29 -8.83
C LEU A 200 -0.74 -6.46 -10.01
N TRP A 201 -0.60 -6.98 -11.24
CA TRP A 201 -1.07 -6.31 -12.45
C TRP A 201 -2.57 -6.52 -12.69
N GLY A 202 -3.01 -7.78 -12.57
CA GLY A 202 -4.41 -8.17 -12.79
C GLY A 202 -5.30 -7.99 -11.56
N ALA A 203 -4.70 -7.74 -10.39
CA ALA A 203 -5.39 -7.66 -9.10
C ALA A 203 -6.28 -8.89 -8.83
N HIS A 204 -5.71 -10.09 -8.96
CA HIS A 204 -6.38 -11.35 -8.64
C HIS A 204 -5.41 -12.39 -8.07
N PRO A 205 -5.87 -13.29 -7.17
CA PRO A 205 -5.08 -14.43 -6.75
C PRO A 205 -4.93 -15.43 -7.90
N VAL A 206 -3.92 -16.29 -7.80
CA VAL A 206 -3.73 -17.46 -8.70
C VAL A 206 -3.37 -18.70 -7.89
N GLU A 207 -3.80 -19.87 -8.36
CA GLU A 207 -3.65 -21.15 -7.64
C GLU A 207 -2.18 -21.62 -7.51
N GLY A 208 -1.38 -21.48 -8.57
CA GLY A 208 -0.02 -22.03 -8.59
C GLY A 208 0.79 -21.67 -9.82
N VAL A 209 1.90 -22.39 -10.04
CA VAL A 209 2.75 -22.27 -11.23
C VAL A 209 2.54 -23.47 -12.13
N CYS A 210 2.20 -23.23 -13.39
CA CYS A 210 1.97 -24.28 -14.38
C CYS A 210 3.27 -25.04 -14.66
N GLY A 211 3.27 -26.36 -14.45
CA GLY A 211 4.46 -27.21 -14.66
C GLY A 211 4.93 -27.28 -16.12
N TYR A 212 4.13 -26.81 -17.08
CA TYR A 212 4.44 -26.87 -18.50
C TYR A 212 4.95 -25.55 -19.07
N CYS A 213 4.23 -24.44 -18.87
CA CYS A 213 4.66 -23.12 -19.34
C CYS A 213 5.41 -22.28 -18.30
N GLN A 214 5.51 -22.75 -17.04
CA GLN A 214 6.20 -22.06 -15.94
C GLN A 214 5.63 -20.67 -15.61
N ARG A 215 4.40 -20.38 -16.06
CA ARG A 215 3.64 -19.17 -15.71
C ARG A 215 2.70 -19.47 -14.56
N ALA A 216 2.48 -18.48 -13.71
CA ALA A 216 1.50 -18.58 -12.65
C ALA A 216 0.07 -18.50 -13.22
N ALA A 217 -0.79 -19.41 -12.79
CA ALA A 217 -2.10 -19.63 -13.39
C ALA A 217 -3.03 -20.36 -12.41
N ASP A 218 -4.33 -20.25 -12.66
CA ASP A 218 -5.29 -21.22 -12.18
C ASP A 218 -5.18 -22.54 -12.95
N PHE A 219 -5.30 -23.67 -12.26
CA PHE A 219 -5.15 -24.98 -12.89
C PHE A 219 -6.47 -25.47 -13.45
N ALA A 220 -6.48 -25.77 -14.75
CA ALA A 220 -7.58 -26.52 -15.37
C ALA A 220 -7.52 -28.01 -14.98
N LEU A 221 -6.29 -28.52 -14.77
CA LEU A 221 -6.02 -29.87 -14.29
C LEU A 221 -5.03 -29.80 -13.12
N SER A 222 -5.56 -29.71 -11.90
CA SER A 222 -4.76 -29.57 -10.67
C SER A 222 -3.80 -30.75 -10.45
N GLU A 223 -4.21 -31.98 -10.74
CA GLU A 223 -3.35 -33.18 -10.62
C GLU A 223 -2.12 -33.14 -11.54
N ALA A 224 -2.22 -32.45 -12.68
CA ALA A 224 -1.13 -32.28 -13.64
C ALA A 224 -0.40 -30.94 -13.48
N ALA A 225 -0.81 -30.10 -12.52
CA ALA A 225 -0.37 -28.71 -12.36
C ALA A 225 -0.35 -27.95 -13.70
N MET A 226 -1.42 -28.09 -14.49
CA MET A 226 -1.48 -27.58 -15.85
C MET A 226 -2.60 -26.55 -16.02
N CYS A 227 -2.23 -25.39 -16.58
CA CYS A 227 -3.18 -24.35 -16.94
C CYS A 227 -4.00 -24.70 -18.20
N GLY A 228 -5.13 -24.02 -18.38
CA GLY A 228 -6.05 -24.24 -19.51
C GLY A 228 -5.36 -24.19 -20.88
N ASP A 229 -4.58 -23.13 -21.13
CA ASP A 229 -3.84 -22.98 -22.40
C ASP A 229 -2.96 -24.19 -22.73
N CYS A 230 -2.24 -24.70 -21.73
CA CYS A 230 -1.34 -25.85 -21.92
C CYS A 230 -2.13 -27.14 -22.11
N ALA A 231 -3.24 -27.30 -21.39
CA ALA A 231 -4.16 -28.42 -21.56
C ALA A 231 -4.72 -28.46 -22.98
N ASP A 232 -5.21 -27.32 -23.48
CA ASP A 232 -5.78 -27.22 -24.83
C ASP A 232 -4.74 -27.56 -25.91
N VAL A 233 -3.52 -27.03 -25.78
CA VAL A 233 -2.41 -27.38 -26.69
C VAL A 233 -2.05 -28.86 -26.62
N GLN A 234 -2.14 -29.48 -25.44
CA GLN A 234 -1.86 -30.90 -25.29
C GLN A 234 -2.97 -31.79 -25.87
N PHE A 235 -4.23 -31.44 -25.65
CA PHE A 235 -5.39 -32.21 -26.16
C PHE A 235 -5.66 -32.00 -27.65
N ALA A 236 -5.30 -30.84 -28.21
CA ALA A 236 -5.38 -30.59 -29.66
C ALA A 236 -4.40 -31.47 -30.48
N LYS A 237 -3.47 -32.16 -29.84
CA LYS A 237 -2.57 -33.13 -30.49
C LYS A 237 -3.15 -34.54 -30.63
N PHE A 238 -4.37 -34.78 -30.12
CA PHE A 238 -5.10 -36.04 -30.22
C PHE A 238 -6.37 -35.88 -31.07
#